data_AF-A0A9R1AUH3-F1
#
_entry.id   AF-A0A9R1AUH3-F1
#
_cell.length_a   1.000
_cell.length_b   1.000
_cell.length_c   1.000
_cell.angle_alpha   90.00
_cell.angle_beta   90.00
_cell.angle_gamma   90.00
#
_symmetry.space_group_name_H-M   'P 1'
#
loop_
_entity.id
_entity.type
_entity.pdbx_description
1 polymer ?
#
loop_
_entity_poly.entity_id
_entity_poly.type
_entity_poly.pdbx_seq_one_letter_code
_entity_poly.pdbx_strand_id
1 'polypeptide(L)'
;MPSSLRNMPPVAAAATECRLSGEGDTKRDIIPGKDHKCFVRLHGDLILSYRLRAVGGPKRPTLLHQEPTRRFDKLFELFDADAFFQSYLACRDAIHQMLEQTPLVGDFDLAPDNWDDFLPHDLAMLMVRAVRHDTDEHGGVTLRYNVDMDLTILVNIVYSEPKALLLACEQRATVTRCLFAATPTDCPICMEDSDTTVRVRLPCSHSFHCDCILPWFYKVAKCPKCRHDLGKYLVAATDTPMGKFPGLPQQP
;
A
#
# COMPACT_ATOMS: atom_id res chain seq x y z
N MET A 1 -7.26 -0.33 7.87
CA MET A 1 -6.54 0.91 8.26
C MET A 1 -6.36 0.92 9.78
N PRO A 2 -5.14 1.15 10.31
CA PRO A 2 -4.86 1.21 11.73
C PRO A 2 -5.78 2.17 12.50
N SER A 3 -6.01 1.92 13.80
CA SER A 3 -6.84 2.77 14.67
C SER A 3 -6.38 4.23 14.67
N SER A 4 -5.06 4.46 14.64
CA SER A 4 -4.40 5.77 14.58
C SER A 4 -4.81 6.63 13.36
N LEU A 5 -5.38 6.01 12.32
CA LEU A 5 -5.74 6.66 11.06
C LEU A 5 -7.24 6.95 10.93
N ARG A 6 -8.08 6.48 11.87
CA ARG A 6 -9.56 6.57 11.76
C ARG A 6 -10.11 7.99 11.84
N ASN A 7 -9.38 8.91 12.47
CA ASN A 7 -9.80 10.29 12.69
C ASN A 7 -9.06 11.28 11.78
N MET A 8 -8.38 10.82 10.73
CA MET A 8 -7.70 11.73 9.81
C MET A 8 -8.71 12.62 9.06
N PRO A 9 -8.38 13.90 8.84
CA PRO A 9 -9.15 14.75 7.95
C PRO A 9 -9.29 14.09 6.56
N PRO A 10 -10.41 14.28 5.84
CA PRO A 10 -10.66 13.60 4.57
C PRO A 10 -9.55 13.79 3.52
N VAL A 11 -8.94 14.99 3.47
CA VAL A 11 -7.81 15.28 2.58
C VAL A 11 -6.56 14.48 2.96
N ALA A 12 -6.28 14.35 4.26
CA ALA A 12 -5.16 13.56 4.75
C ALA A 12 -5.37 12.07 4.47
N ALA A 13 -6.58 11.57 4.72
CA ALA A 13 -6.94 10.18 4.43
C ALA A 13 -6.81 9.85 2.94
N ALA A 14 -7.35 10.70 2.06
CA ALA A 14 -7.25 10.51 0.60
C ALA A 14 -5.82 10.63 0.05
N ALA A 15 -4.92 11.31 0.79
CA ALA A 15 -3.51 11.42 0.45
C ALA A 15 -2.61 10.40 1.16
N THR A 16 -3.20 9.44 1.88
CA THR A 16 -2.49 8.39 2.61
C THR A 16 -2.72 7.05 1.94
N GLU A 17 -1.63 6.37 1.60
CA GLU A 17 -1.66 5.02 1.02
C GLU A 17 -1.22 3.98 2.06
N CYS A 18 -1.78 2.78 1.97
CA CYS A 18 -1.32 1.61 2.72
C CYS A 18 -0.73 0.63 1.71
N ARG A 19 0.56 0.35 1.81
CA ARG A 19 1.28 -0.58 0.93
C ARG A 19 1.81 -1.75 1.73
N LEU A 20 1.58 -2.95 1.22
CA LEU A 20 2.08 -4.18 1.81
C LEU A 20 3.28 -4.68 1.01
N SER A 21 4.26 -5.21 1.70
CA SER A 21 5.27 -6.07 1.09
C SER A 21 5.57 -7.20 2.07
N GLY A 22 6.19 -8.24 1.58
CA GLY A 22 6.61 -9.30 2.47
C GLY A 22 7.58 -10.24 1.81
N GLU A 23 8.23 -11.00 2.67
CA GLU A 23 9.10 -12.10 2.30
C GLU A 23 8.77 -13.28 3.21
N GLY A 24 9.10 -14.48 2.76
CA GLY A 24 8.86 -15.65 3.58
C GLY A 24 9.57 -16.87 3.05
N ASP A 25 9.83 -17.78 3.98
CA ASP A 25 10.43 -19.07 3.74
C ASP A 25 9.42 -20.17 4.03
N THR A 26 9.56 -21.31 3.36
CA THR A 26 8.70 -22.48 3.56
C THR A 26 9.51 -23.70 3.94
N LYS A 27 9.08 -24.36 5.01
CA LYS A 27 9.53 -25.69 5.43
C LYS A 27 8.38 -26.65 5.28
N ARG A 28 8.69 -27.91 4.94
CA ARG A 28 7.67 -28.94 4.73
C ARG A 28 8.18 -30.28 5.22
N ASP A 29 7.26 -31.03 5.84
CA ASP A 29 7.50 -32.38 6.31
C ASP A 29 6.56 -33.34 5.58
N ILE A 30 7.11 -34.36 4.93
CA ILE A 30 6.33 -35.38 4.22
C ILE A 30 5.63 -36.28 5.25
N ILE A 31 4.33 -36.49 5.08
CA ILE A 31 3.51 -37.34 5.93
C ILE A 31 3.18 -38.64 5.18
N PRO A 32 3.34 -39.82 5.82
CA PRO A 32 3.01 -41.09 5.18
C PRO A 32 1.50 -41.31 5.08
N GLY A 33 1.00 -41.57 3.87
CA GLY A 33 -0.37 -42.04 3.62
C GLY A 33 -1.30 -40.97 3.01
N LYS A 34 -2.05 -41.37 1.96
CA LYS A 34 -2.87 -40.45 1.13
C LYS A 34 -4.07 -39.83 1.86
N ASP A 35 -4.59 -40.51 2.88
CA ASP A 35 -5.79 -40.07 3.61
C ASP A 35 -5.49 -39.14 4.79
N HIS A 36 -4.20 -38.81 5.02
CA HIS A 36 -3.83 -37.90 6.10
C HIS A 36 -4.20 -36.45 5.77
N LYS A 37 -4.77 -35.79 6.78
CA LYS A 37 -4.98 -34.35 6.80
C LYS A 37 -3.64 -33.64 6.72
N CYS A 38 -3.58 -32.60 5.91
CA CYS A 38 -2.41 -31.74 5.76
C CYS A 38 -2.68 -30.41 6.47
N PHE A 39 -1.65 -29.85 7.08
CA PHE A 39 -1.75 -28.58 7.79
C PHE A 39 -0.76 -27.57 7.24
N VAL A 40 -1.15 -26.30 7.23
CA VAL A 40 -0.27 -25.16 6.96
C VAL A 40 -0.22 -24.29 8.20
N ARG A 41 0.96 -24.08 8.77
CA ARG A 41 1.21 -23.10 9.82
C ARG A 41 1.75 -21.84 9.18
N LEU A 42 1.05 -20.73 9.32
CA LEU A 42 1.53 -19.40 8.99
C LEU A 42 1.96 -18.69 10.26
N HIS A 43 3.23 -18.32 10.38
CA HIS A 43 3.72 -17.56 11.51
C HIS A 43 4.76 -16.54 11.07
N GLY A 44 5.09 -15.63 11.98
CA GLY A 44 6.17 -14.67 11.78
C GLY A 44 5.82 -13.29 12.32
N ASP A 45 6.41 -12.27 11.69
CA ASP A 45 6.44 -10.90 12.19
C ASP A 45 5.68 -9.94 11.25
N LEU A 46 4.84 -9.09 11.84
CA LEU A 46 4.20 -7.96 11.18
C LEU A 46 4.83 -6.66 11.68
N ILE A 47 5.33 -5.85 10.75
CA ILE A 47 6.00 -4.59 11.02
C ILE A 47 5.22 -3.46 10.36
N LEU A 48 4.61 -2.59 11.17
CA LEU A 48 3.86 -1.43 10.70
C LEU A 48 4.73 -0.17 10.79
N SER A 49 4.92 0.50 9.67
CA SER A 49 5.71 1.72 9.58
C SER A 49 4.93 2.87 8.96
N TYR A 50 5.17 4.07 9.48
CA TYR A 50 4.57 5.31 9.03
C TYR A 50 5.64 6.18 8.38
N ARG A 51 5.39 6.55 7.13
CA ARG A 51 6.32 7.30 6.31
C ARG A 51 5.69 8.56 5.77
N LEU A 52 6.50 9.62 5.68
CA LEU A 52 6.11 10.91 5.14
C LEU A 52 6.85 11.21 3.85
N ARG A 53 6.07 11.61 2.85
CA ARG A 53 6.55 12.25 1.64
C ARG A 53 6.26 13.74 1.75
N ALA A 54 7.21 14.47 2.31
CA ALA A 54 7.11 15.90 2.55
C ALA A 54 7.34 16.71 1.28
N VAL A 55 6.71 17.88 1.19
CA VAL A 55 7.01 18.86 0.14
C VAL A 55 8.46 19.35 0.29
N GLY A 56 9.23 19.30 -0.81
CA GLY A 56 10.65 19.64 -0.79
C GLY A 56 11.53 18.62 -0.07
N GLY A 57 10.96 17.51 0.38
CA GLY A 57 11.66 16.40 1.01
C GLY A 57 12.36 15.47 0.02
N PRO A 58 13.01 14.40 0.51
CA PRO A 58 13.66 13.41 -0.32
C PRO A 58 12.67 12.67 -1.24
N LYS A 59 13.17 12.13 -2.36
CA LYS A 59 12.36 11.30 -3.28
C LYS A 59 11.76 10.06 -2.61
N ARG A 60 12.51 9.44 -1.68
CA ARG A 60 12.03 8.30 -0.90
C ARG A 60 11.28 8.80 0.34
N PRO A 61 10.10 8.26 0.67
CA PRO A 61 9.39 8.62 1.89
C PRO A 61 10.26 8.40 3.14
N THR A 62 10.26 9.39 4.03
CA THR A 62 11.03 9.38 5.28
C THR A 62 10.29 8.55 6.32
N LEU A 63 10.95 7.59 6.94
CA LEU A 63 10.40 6.85 8.08
C LEU A 63 10.27 7.80 9.28
N LEU A 64 9.07 7.91 9.84
CA LEU A 64 8.80 8.76 11.01
C LEU A 64 8.55 7.94 12.27
N HIS A 65 7.82 6.85 12.13
CA HIS A 65 7.48 5.98 13.25
C HIS A 65 7.37 4.54 12.76
N GLN A 66 7.75 3.61 13.62
CA GLN A 66 7.52 2.19 13.44
C GLN A 66 6.93 1.67 14.74
N GLU A 67 5.83 0.93 14.65
CA GLU A 67 5.25 0.28 15.81
C GLU A 67 6.14 -0.90 16.26
N PRO A 68 6.03 -1.33 17.53
CA PRO A 68 6.64 -2.59 17.95
C PRO A 68 6.22 -3.75 17.05
N THR A 69 7.17 -4.61 16.69
CA THR A 69 6.90 -5.79 15.89
C THR A 69 5.84 -6.66 16.56
N ARG A 70 4.84 -7.09 15.79
CA ARG A 70 3.74 -7.93 16.27
C ARG A 70 3.87 -9.30 15.67
N ARG A 71 3.80 -10.34 16.49
CA ARG A 71 3.85 -11.73 16.03
C ARG A 71 2.48 -12.28 15.73
N PHE A 72 2.38 -13.08 14.68
CA PHE A 72 1.23 -13.91 14.38
C PHE A 72 1.66 -15.36 14.24
N ASP A 73 0.76 -16.28 14.58
CA ASP A 73 0.95 -17.72 14.47
C ASP A 73 -0.42 -18.37 14.36
N LYS A 74 -0.69 -19.01 13.23
CA LYS A 74 -1.97 -19.67 12.97
C LYS A 74 -1.79 -20.93 12.15
N LEU A 75 -2.45 -21.99 12.61
CA LEU A 75 -2.50 -23.29 11.95
C LEU A 75 -3.81 -23.46 11.18
N PHE A 76 -3.71 -23.94 9.95
CA PHE A 76 -4.82 -24.18 9.04
C PHE A 76 -4.85 -25.65 8.61
N GLU A 77 -6.02 -26.27 8.59
CA GLU A 77 -6.24 -27.57 7.94
C GLU A 77 -6.53 -27.34 6.45
N LEU A 78 -5.81 -28.04 5.57
CA LEU A 78 -6.07 -28.00 4.13
C LEU A 78 -7.29 -28.85 3.80
N PHE A 79 -8.32 -28.23 3.24
CA PHE A 79 -9.52 -28.94 2.78
C PHE A 79 -9.25 -29.78 1.53
N ASP A 80 -8.57 -29.20 0.53
CA ASP A 80 -8.15 -29.88 -0.69
C ASP A 80 -6.63 -29.79 -0.85
N ALA A 81 -5.93 -30.72 -0.20
CA ALA A 81 -4.48 -30.80 -0.24
C ALA A 81 -3.95 -31.06 -1.65
N ASP A 82 -4.66 -31.86 -2.46
CA ASP A 82 -4.19 -32.20 -3.80
C ASP A 82 -4.22 -30.98 -4.72
N ALA A 83 -5.32 -30.21 -4.69
CA ALA A 83 -5.38 -28.93 -5.40
C ALA A 83 -4.29 -27.95 -4.89
N PHE A 84 -4.13 -27.81 -3.58
CA PHE A 84 -3.14 -26.91 -2.97
C PHE A 84 -1.70 -27.23 -3.42
N PHE A 85 -1.31 -28.50 -3.45
CA PHE A 85 0.08 -28.88 -3.79
C PHE A 85 0.34 -28.99 -5.29
N GLN A 86 -0.69 -29.23 -6.12
CA GLN A 86 -0.53 -29.48 -7.56
C GLN A 86 -0.88 -28.29 -8.45
N SER A 87 -1.67 -27.33 -7.96
CA SER A 87 -2.09 -26.15 -8.71
C SER A 87 -1.51 -24.87 -8.10
N TYR A 88 -0.73 -24.15 -8.91
CA TYR A 88 -0.19 -22.84 -8.52
C TYR A 88 -1.30 -21.85 -8.13
N LEU A 89 -2.40 -21.80 -8.89
CA LEU A 89 -3.52 -20.88 -8.58
C LEU A 89 -4.21 -21.26 -7.27
N ALA A 90 -4.49 -22.55 -7.06
CA ALA A 90 -5.13 -23.00 -5.83
C ALA A 90 -4.23 -22.77 -4.60
N CYS A 91 -2.92 -22.99 -4.73
CA CYS A 91 -1.94 -22.68 -3.69
C CYS A 91 -1.93 -21.19 -3.35
N ARG A 92 -1.78 -20.33 -4.35
CA ARG A 92 -1.77 -18.86 -4.19
C ARG A 92 -3.04 -18.35 -3.52
N ASP A 93 -4.21 -18.80 -4.00
CA ASP A 93 -5.50 -18.33 -3.50
C ASP A 93 -5.75 -18.83 -2.08
N ALA A 94 -5.35 -20.07 -1.76
CA ALA A 94 -5.41 -20.59 -0.41
C ALA A 94 -4.48 -19.83 0.56
N ILE A 95 -3.24 -19.51 0.14
CA ILE A 95 -2.31 -18.71 0.95
C ILE A 95 -2.89 -17.32 1.20
N HIS A 96 -3.43 -16.66 0.17
CA HIS A 96 -4.08 -15.36 0.30
C HIS A 96 -5.26 -15.41 1.29
N GLN A 97 -6.13 -16.41 1.16
CA GLN A 97 -7.24 -16.62 2.08
C GLN A 97 -6.78 -16.92 3.52
N MET A 98 -5.69 -17.67 3.71
CA MET A 98 -5.11 -17.92 5.03
C MET A 98 -4.58 -16.63 5.67
N LEU A 99 -3.93 -15.76 4.89
CA LEU A 99 -3.48 -14.43 5.36
C LEU A 99 -4.67 -13.57 5.77
N GLU A 100 -5.74 -13.53 4.98
CA GLU A 100 -6.98 -12.81 5.33
C GLU A 100 -7.60 -13.31 6.63
N GLN A 101 -7.55 -14.62 6.87
CA GLN A 101 -8.05 -15.23 8.10
C GLN A 101 -7.09 -15.09 9.28
N THR A 102 -5.85 -14.65 9.07
CA THR A 102 -4.85 -14.54 10.14
C THR A 102 -5.07 -13.25 10.91
N PRO A 103 -5.33 -13.31 12.23
CA PRO A 103 -5.47 -12.11 13.05
C PRO A 103 -4.24 -11.20 12.87
N LEU A 104 -4.43 -9.89 13.00
CA LEU A 104 -3.42 -8.85 12.74
C LEU A 104 -3.13 -8.59 11.25
N VAL A 105 -3.02 -9.65 10.44
CA VAL A 105 -2.78 -9.52 8.99
C VAL A 105 -4.08 -9.19 8.25
N GLY A 106 -5.17 -9.88 8.57
CA GLY A 106 -6.50 -9.65 7.99
C GLY A 106 -7.16 -8.30 8.33
N ASP A 107 -6.55 -7.49 9.21
CA ASP A 107 -7.00 -6.12 9.51
C ASP A 107 -6.67 -5.12 8.39
N PHE A 108 -5.87 -5.56 7.42
CA PHE A 108 -5.43 -4.79 6.26
C PHE A 108 -6.13 -5.23 4.98
N ASP A 109 -6.20 -4.32 4.01
CA ASP A 109 -6.74 -4.65 2.70
C ASP A 109 -5.68 -5.40 1.88
N LEU A 110 -5.80 -6.72 1.85
CA LEU A 110 -4.85 -7.63 1.21
C LEU A 110 -5.08 -7.78 -0.30
N ALA A 111 -5.92 -6.94 -0.93
CA ALA A 111 -6.11 -6.95 -2.37
C ALA A 111 -4.75 -6.87 -3.11
N PRO A 112 -4.56 -7.58 -4.23
CA PRO A 112 -3.28 -7.65 -4.93
C PRO A 112 -2.67 -6.28 -5.26
N ASP A 113 -3.50 -5.30 -5.64
CA ASP A 113 -3.06 -3.95 -6.02
C ASP A 113 -2.49 -3.12 -4.85
N ASN A 114 -2.66 -3.57 -3.61
CA ASN A 114 -2.08 -2.93 -2.42
C ASN A 114 -0.71 -3.47 -2.05
N TRP A 115 -0.24 -4.53 -2.72
CA TRP A 115 1.09 -5.08 -2.52
C TRP A 115 2.10 -4.42 -3.46
N ASP A 116 3.27 -4.07 -2.93
CA ASP A 116 4.42 -3.68 -3.74
C ASP A 116 4.96 -4.92 -4.47
N ASP A 117 5.06 -6.05 -3.76
CA ASP A 117 5.36 -7.37 -4.27
C ASP A 117 4.36 -8.37 -3.65
N PHE A 118 3.56 -9.04 -4.49
CA PHE A 118 2.43 -9.85 -4.01
C PHE A 118 2.88 -11.17 -3.38
N LEU A 119 3.17 -11.15 -2.07
CA LEU A 119 3.71 -12.29 -1.30
C LEU A 119 3.05 -13.66 -1.57
N PRO A 120 1.71 -13.80 -1.70
CA PRO A 120 1.10 -15.10 -2.02
C PRO A 120 1.57 -15.71 -3.34
N HIS A 121 1.96 -14.88 -4.32
CA HIS A 121 2.60 -15.34 -5.55
C HIS A 121 3.91 -16.06 -5.27
N ASP A 122 4.80 -15.41 -4.50
CA ASP A 122 6.15 -15.90 -4.24
C ASP A 122 6.12 -17.19 -3.42
N LEU A 123 5.28 -17.24 -2.38
CA LEU A 123 5.11 -18.44 -1.56
C LEU A 123 4.54 -19.62 -2.36
N ALA A 124 3.55 -19.38 -3.22
CA ALA A 124 3.00 -20.42 -4.09
C ALA A 124 4.03 -20.94 -5.09
N MET A 125 4.86 -20.05 -5.64
CA MET A 125 5.97 -20.42 -6.53
C MET A 125 7.01 -21.29 -5.80
N LEU A 126 7.39 -20.94 -4.57
CA LEU A 126 8.28 -21.74 -3.74
C LEU A 126 7.68 -23.12 -3.46
N MET A 127 6.41 -23.17 -3.05
CA MET A 127 5.72 -24.42 -2.71
C MET A 127 5.57 -25.38 -3.89
N VAL A 128 5.09 -24.90 -5.05
CA VAL A 128 4.89 -25.78 -6.21
C VAL A 128 6.22 -26.32 -6.73
N ARG A 129 7.30 -25.52 -6.71
CA ARG A 129 8.64 -25.98 -7.08
C ARG A 129 9.14 -27.06 -6.13
N ALA A 130 9.00 -26.81 -4.84
CA ALA A 130 9.34 -27.73 -3.76
C ALA A 130 8.61 -29.09 -3.89
N VAL A 131 7.30 -29.07 -4.06
CA VAL A 131 6.48 -30.28 -4.20
C VAL A 131 6.85 -31.09 -5.44
N ARG A 132 7.12 -30.42 -6.57
CA ARG A 132 7.54 -31.10 -7.81
C ARG A 132 8.85 -31.84 -7.60
N HIS A 133 9.83 -31.19 -6.98
CA HIS A 133 11.11 -31.81 -6.66
C HIS A 133 10.93 -33.07 -5.81
N ASP A 134 10.17 -32.98 -4.71
CA ASP A 134 9.93 -34.14 -3.84
C ASP A 134 9.19 -35.26 -4.59
N THR A 135 8.22 -34.91 -5.43
CA THR A 135 7.47 -35.89 -6.23
C THR A 135 8.38 -36.64 -7.19
N ASP A 136 9.31 -35.94 -7.85
CA ASP A 136 10.29 -36.54 -8.77
C ASP A 136 11.25 -37.48 -8.01
N GLU A 137 11.75 -37.07 -6.84
CA GLU A 137 12.63 -37.89 -5.99
C GLU A 137 11.93 -39.16 -5.46
N HIS A 138 10.61 -39.12 -5.27
CA HIS A 138 9.80 -40.23 -4.76
C HIS A 138 9.07 -41.01 -5.88
N GLY A 139 9.55 -40.92 -7.12
CA GLY A 139 9.08 -41.75 -8.23
C GLY A 139 7.68 -41.40 -8.74
N GLY A 140 7.28 -40.13 -8.63
CA GLY A 140 6.00 -39.63 -9.16
C GLY A 140 4.78 -39.93 -8.29
N VAL A 141 5.00 -40.39 -7.05
CA VAL A 141 3.92 -40.68 -6.11
C VAL A 141 3.37 -39.38 -5.52
N THR A 142 2.05 -39.25 -5.42
CA THR A 142 1.42 -38.13 -4.72
C THR A 142 1.75 -38.16 -3.24
N LEU A 143 2.40 -37.09 -2.76
CA LEU A 143 2.82 -36.92 -1.37
C LEU A 143 1.86 -35.99 -0.61
N ARG A 144 1.89 -36.10 0.72
CA ARG A 144 1.14 -35.26 1.66
C ARG A 144 2.13 -34.56 2.58
N TYR A 145 1.82 -33.33 2.99
CA TYR A 145 2.77 -32.48 3.71
C TYR A 145 2.12 -31.72 4.86
N ASN A 146 2.87 -31.52 5.94
CA ASN A 146 2.67 -30.36 6.80
C ASN A 146 3.63 -29.27 6.34
N VAL A 147 3.12 -28.05 6.21
CA VAL A 147 3.90 -26.89 5.76
C VAL A 147 3.98 -25.88 6.88
N ASP A 148 5.17 -25.36 7.10
CA ASP A 148 5.45 -24.29 8.04
C ASP A 148 6.00 -23.11 7.21
N MET A 149 5.28 -21.98 7.20
CA MET A 149 5.67 -20.76 6.51
C MET A 149 6.04 -19.70 7.54
N ASP A 150 7.29 -19.24 7.48
CA ASP A 150 7.83 -18.16 8.32
C ASP A 150 7.88 -16.89 7.48
N LEU A 151 7.09 -15.88 7.87
CA LEU A 151 6.79 -14.71 7.07
C LEU A 151 7.19 -13.42 7.78
N THR A 152 7.80 -12.49 7.05
CA THR A 152 7.92 -11.09 7.47
C THR A 152 7.03 -10.23 6.59
N ILE A 153 5.98 -9.66 7.18
CA ILE A 153 5.03 -8.78 6.49
C ILE A 153 5.27 -7.33 6.91
N LEU A 154 5.61 -6.50 5.94
CA LEU A 154 5.88 -5.08 6.09
C LEU A 154 4.65 -4.29 5.62
N VAL A 155 4.06 -3.50 6.51
CA VAL A 155 2.99 -2.57 6.16
C VAL A 155 3.53 -1.15 6.23
N ASN A 156 3.52 -0.46 5.09
CA ASN A 156 3.95 0.92 4.95
C ASN A 156 2.73 1.83 4.79
N ILE A 157 2.45 2.65 5.79
CA ILE A 157 1.48 3.75 5.69
C ILE A 157 2.22 4.99 5.21
N VAL A 158 1.92 5.46 4.01
CA VAL A 158 2.62 6.58 3.38
C VAL A 158 1.68 7.77 3.20
N TYR A 159 1.90 8.82 3.97
CA TYR A 159 1.22 10.10 3.79
C TYR A 159 2.00 11.00 2.83
N SER A 160 1.31 11.56 1.84
CA SER A 160 1.89 12.41 0.80
C SER A 160 1.39 13.85 0.89
N GLU A 161 2.24 14.75 1.38
CA GLU A 161 1.94 16.19 1.39
C GLU A 161 1.70 16.77 -0.01
N PRO A 162 2.47 16.42 -1.07
CA PRO A 162 2.17 16.89 -2.41
C PRO A 162 0.77 16.50 -2.90
N LYS A 163 0.32 15.27 -2.60
CA LYS A 163 -1.04 14.82 -2.94
C LYS A 163 -2.09 15.53 -2.09
N ALA A 164 -1.86 15.65 -0.79
CA ALA A 164 -2.76 16.37 0.11
C ALA A 164 -2.89 17.85 -0.29
N LEU A 165 -1.80 18.49 -0.70
CA LEU A 165 -1.80 19.87 -1.17
C LEU A 165 -2.61 20.03 -2.46
N LEU A 166 -2.47 19.09 -3.39
CA LEU A 166 -3.26 19.06 -4.62
C LEU A 166 -4.77 18.97 -4.32
N LEU A 167 -5.15 18.00 -3.49
CA LEU A 167 -6.53 17.79 -3.06
C LEU A 167 -7.11 19.00 -2.31
N ALA A 168 -6.33 19.61 -1.41
CA ALA A 168 -6.73 20.82 -0.69
C ALA A 168 -6.99 22.00 -1.63
N CYS A 169 -6.18 22.12 -2.69
CA CYS A 169 -6.35 23.14 -3.72
C CYS A 169 -7.59 22.88 -4.57
N GLU A 170 -7.83 21.64 -5.01
CA GLU A 170 -9.02 21.26 -5.77
C GLU A 170 -10.32 21.53 -4.99
N GLN A 171 -10.38 21.15 -3.72
CA GLN A 171 -11.57 21.39 -2.88
C GLN A 171 -11.95 22.88 -2.83
N ARG A 172 -10.96 23.77 -2.71
CA ARG A 172 -11.21 25.24 -2.70
C ARG A 172 -11.50 25.80 -4.08
N ALA A 173 -10.95 25.19 -5.13
CA ALA A 173 -11.21 25.60 -6.50
C ALA A 173 -12.65 25.32 -6.93
N THR A 174 -13.23 24.20 -6.50
CA THR A 174 -14.65 23.87 -6.76
C THR A 174 -15.59 24.91 -6.18
N VAL A 175 -15.32 25.38 -4.96
CA VAL A 175 -16.08 26.49 -4.33
C VAL A 175 -15.94 27.79 -5.12
N THR A 176 -14.75 28.08 -5.64
CA THR A 176 -14.47 29.31 -6.42
C THR A 176 -15.04 29.23 -7.85
N ARG A 177 -15.16 28.03 -8.44
CA ARG A 177 -15.69 27.80 -9.79
C ARG A 177 -17.17 28.16 -9.92
N CYS A 178 -17.95 28.02 -8.84
CA CYS A 178 -19.33 28.52 -8.79
C CYS A 178 -19.43 30.05 -8.90
N LEU A 179 -18.36 30.78 -8.59
CA LEU A 179 -18.35 32.24 -8.54
C LEU A 179 -17.79 32.87 -9.81
N PHE A 180 -16.93 32.18 -10.57
CA PHE A 180 -16.34 32.71 -11.81
C PHE A 180 -16.04 31.60 -12.85
N ALA A 181 -16.67 31.69 -14.02
CA ALA A 181 -16.26 30.93 -15.20
C ALA A 181 -14.96 31.54 -15.77
N ALA A 182 -13.91 30.75 -15.95
CA ALA A 182 -12.68 31.24 -16.59
C ALA A 182 -12.35 30.43 -17.84
N THR A 183 -11.82 31.14 -18.83
CA THR A 183 -11.41 30.69 -20.15
C THR A 183 -10.29 29.64 -20.08
N PRO A 184 -10.24 28.67 -21.02
CA PRO A 184 -9.12 27.75 -21.13
C PRO A 184 -7.86 28.51 -21.56
N THR A 185 -6.73 28.21 -20.92
CA THR A 185 -5.41 28.76 -21.26
C THR A 185 -4.39 27.63 -21.15
N ASP A 186 -3.41 27.58 -22.06
CA ASP A 186 -2.30 26.62 -22.08
C ASP A 186 -1.73 26.29 -20.69
N CYS A 187 -1.47 25.00 -20.43
CA CYS A 187 -0.79 24.60 -19.21
C CYS A 187 0.65 25.14 -19.25
N PRO A 188 1.07 26.00 -18.32
CA PRO A 188 2.35 26.69 -18.44
C PRO A 188 3.58 25.85 -18.07
N ILE A 189 3.37 24.59 -17.69
CA ILE A 189 4.44 23.64 -17.36
C ILE A 189 4.85 22.86 -18.61
N CYS A 190 3.90 22.27 -19.33
CA CYS A 190 4.15 21.52 -20.56
C CYS A 190 3.96 22.36 -21.84
N MET A 191 3.31 23.53 -21.74
CA MET A 191 2.94 24.40 -22.86
C MET A 191 1.94 23.75 -23.83
N GLU A 192 1.14 22.80 -23.34
CA GLU A 192 0.12 22.10 -24.12
C GLU A 192 -1.29 22.38 -23.57
N ASP A 193 -2.27 22.43 -24.49
CA ASP A 193 -3.70 22.59 -24.18
C ASP A 193 -4.50 21.30 -24.43
N SER A 194 -3.91 20.16 -24.07
CA SER A 194 -4.62 18.87 -24.18
C SER A 194 -5.81 18.81 -23.23
N ASP A 195 -7.01 18.64 -23.80
CA ASP A 195 -8.29 18.51 -23.10
C ASP A 195 -8.50 17.11 -22.48
N THR A 196 -7.59 16.16 -22.75
CA THR A 196 -7.67 14.78 -22.26
C THR A 196 -7.12 14.60 -20.83
N THR A 197 -6.60 15.67 -20.23
CA THR A 197 -5.95 15.62 -18.92
C THR A 197 -6.72 16.43 -17.89
N VAL A 198 -6.89 15.86 -16.70
CA VAL A 198 -7.59 16.54 -15.60
C VAL A 198 -6.83 17.81 -15.22
N ARG A 199 -7.55 18.93 -15.09
CA ARG A 199 -6.96 20.24 -14.75
C ARG A 199 -7.32 20.65 -13.34
N VAL A 200 -6.32 21.12 -12.60
CA VAL A 200 -6.50 21.76 -11.29
C VAL A 200 -6.35 23.26 -11.43
N ARG A 201 -7.34 23.99 -10.93
CA ARG A 201 -7.22 25.43 -10.69
C ARG A 201 -6.73 25.63 -9.26
N LEU A 202 -5.65 26.38 -9.06
CA LEU A 202 -5.15 26.70 -7.74
C LEU A 202 -5.96 27.84 -7.11
N PRO A 203 -5.90 28.05 -5.78
CA PRO A 203 -6.56 29.17 -5.10
C PRO A 203 -6.13 30.58 -5.58
N CYS A 204 -5.03 30.68 -6.32
CA CYS A 204 -4.57 31.91 -6.98
C CYS A 204 -5.08 32.04 -8.43
N SER A 205 -6.08 31.24 -8.82
CA SER A 205 -6.74 31.18 -10.14
C SER A 205 -5.92 30.63 -11.31
N HIS A 206 -4.62 30.38 -11.15
CA HIS A 206 -3.81 29.70 -12.17
C HIS A 206 -4.20 28.22 -12.31
N SER A 207 -4.26 27.73 -13.55
CA SER A 207 -4.70 26.36 -13.86
C SER A 207 -3.58 25.55 -14.52
N PHE A 208 -3.48 24.27 -14.16
CA PHE A 208 -2.43 23.34 -14.61
C PHE A 208 -3.03 21.94 -14.79
N HIS A 209 -2.42 21.07 -15.59
CA HIS A 209 -2.75 19.64 -15.55
C HIS A 209 -2.36 19.02 -14.21
N CYS A 210 -3.15 18.08 -13.68
CA CYS A 210 -2.85 17.35 -12.45
C CYS A 210 -1.44 16.74 -12.48
N ASP A 211 -1.11 16.09 -13.58
CA ASP A 211 0.17 15.40 -13.79
C ASP A 211 1.35 16.37 -13.92
N CYS A 212 1.09 17.61 -14.34
CA CYS A 212 2.12 18.64 -14.42
C CYS A 212 2.39 19.29 -13.06
N ILE A 213 1.34 19.61 -12.30
CA ILE A 213 1.47 20.34 -11.04
C ILE A 213 1.89 19.44 -9.88
N LEU A 214 1.52 18.16 -9.89
CA LEU A 214 1.86 17.25 -8.80
C LEU A 214 3.39 17.10 -8.64
N PRO A 215 4.21 16.82 -9.68
CA PRO A 215 5.67 16.82 -9.59
C PRO A 215 6.28 18.14 -9.11
N TRP A 216 5.61 19.27 -9.37
CA TRP A 216 6.05 20.56 -8.85
C TRP A 216 5.87 20.65 -7.33
N PHE A 217 4.75 20.16 -6.80
CA PHE A 217 4.48 20.10 -5.36
C PHE A 217 5.40 19.15 -4.60
N TYR A 218 6.05 18.18 -5.26
CA TYR A 218 7.15 17.44 -4.64
C TYR A 218 8.34 18.34 -4.28
N LYS A 219 8.53 19.45 -4.99
CA LYS A 219 9.68 20.36 -4.79
C LYS A 219 9.33 21.52 -3.89
N VAL A 220 8.16 22.14 -4.10
CA VAL A 220 7.77 23.37 -3.38
C VAL A 220 6.26 23.58 -3.38
N ALA A 221 5.72 24.05 -2.25
CA ALA A 221 4.31 24.39 -2.08
C ALA A 221 3.99 25.82 -2.58
N LYS A 222 4.45 26.18 -3.78
CA LYS A 222 4.21 27.51 -4.37
C LYS A 222 3.68 27.40 -5.78
N CYS A 223 2.81 28.34 -6.18
CA CYS A 223 2.33 28.40 -7.57
C CYS A 223 3.51 28.62 -8.54
N PRO A 224 3.66 27.81 -9.61
CA PRO A 224 4.70 28.02 -10.62
C PRO A 224 4.63 29.38 -11.34
N LYS A 225 3.44 29.97 -11.46
CA LYS A 225 3.21 31.23 -12.17
C LYS A 225 3.45 32.46 -11.30
N CYS A 226 2.73 32.58 -10.19
CA CYS A 226 2.75 33.79 -9.35
C CYS A 226 3.48 33.63 -8.02
N ARG A 227 4.04 32.45 -7.73
CA ARG A 227 4.77 32.13 -6.48
C ARG A 227 3.93 32.25 -5.19
N HIS A 228 2.61 32.38 -5.31
CA HIS A 228 1.68 32.35 -4.18
C HIS A 228 1.95 31.12 -3.30
N ASP A 229 2.05 31.34 -1.99
CA ASP A 229 2.29 30.27 -1.02
C ASP A 229 1.03 29.46 -0.79
N LEU A 230 1.14 28.16 -1.07
CA LEU A 230 0.05 27.20 -0.97
C LEU A 230 0.13 26.34 0.30
N GLY A 231 1.21 26.40 1.08
CA GLY A 231 1.41 25.59 2.28
C GLY A 231 0.30 25.77 3.32
N LYS A 232 -0.23 27.00 3.45
CA LYS A 232 -1.36 27.30 4.33
C LYS A 232 -2.63 26.51 4.01
N TYR A 233 -2.85 26.11 2.75
CA TYR A 233 -4.01 25.32 2.36
C TYR A 233 -3.86 23.86 2.78
N LEU A 234 -2.63 23.32 2.70
CA LEU A 234 -2.31 21.99 3.19
C LEU A 234 -2.52 21.90 4.71
N VAL A 235 -1.96 22.85 5.47
CA VAL A 235 -2.10 22.87 6.94
C VAL A 235 -3.57 22.97 7.35
N ALA A 236 -4.33 23.88 6.73
CA ALA A 236 -5.75 24.03 7.04
C ALA A 236 -6.60 22.80 6.70
N ALA A 237 -6.25 22.05 5.65
CA ALA A 237 -7.01 20.88 5.21
C ALA A 237 -6.70 19.59 5.99
N THR A 238 -5.53 19.55 6.64
CA THR A 238 -4.99 18.34 7.28
C THR A 238 -4.83 18.48 8.79
N ASP A 239 -5.11 19.68 9.32
CA ASP A 239 -4.95 20.04 10.74
C ASP A 239 -3.58 19.62 11.31
N THR A 240 -2.56 19.68 10.44
CA THR A 240 -1.24 19.15 10.71
C THR A 240 -0.20 20.11 10.12
N PRO A 241 0.87 20.46 10.86
CA PRO A 241 1.95 21.27 10.31
C PRO A 241 2.64 20.59 9.12
N MET A 242 3.19 21.38 8.20
CA MET A 242 4.05 20.84 7.16
C MET A 242 5.25 20.09 7.76
N GLY A 243 5.68 19.02 7.11
CA GLY A 243 6.71 18.10 7.57
C GLY A 243 6.24 17.13 8.65
N LYS A 244 4.93 17.02 8.91
CA LYS A 244 4.38 16.14 9.95
C LYS A 244 3.31 15.21 9.38
N PHE A 245 3.14 14.06 10.02
CA PHE A 245 2.16 13.05 9.64
C PHE A 245 0.87 13.24 10.45
N PRO A 246 -0.29 13.41 9.80
CA PRO A 246 -1.56 13.58 10.49
C PRO A 246 -1.93 12.38 11.36
N GLY A 247 -2.18 12.62 12.65
CA GLY A 247 -2.58 11.56 13.60
C GLY A 247 -1.44 10.80 14.27
N LEU A 248 -0.17 11.07 13.94
CA LEU A 248 0.95 10.58 14.75
C LEU A 248 1.24 11.54 15.91
N PRO A 249 1.54 11.03 17.12
CA PRO A 249 2.04 11.86 18.20
C PRO A 249 3.29 12.61 17.75
N GLN A 250 3.32 13.92 18.00
CA GLN A 250 4.55 14.70 17.81
C GLN A 250 5.57 14.16 18.83
N GLN A 251 6.66 13.55 18.35
CA GLN A 251 7.79 13.27 19.24
C GLN A 251 8.29 14.61 19.83
N PRO A 252 8.57 14.66 21.15
CA PRO A 252 9.02 15.86 21.83
C PRO A 252 10.33 16.41 21.28
#